data_AF-A0A7X7G6E1-F1
#
_entry.id   AF-A0A7X7G6E1-F1
#
_cell.length_a   1.000
_cell.length_b   1.000
_cell.length_c   1.000
_cell.angle_alpha   90.00
_cell.angle_beta   90.00
_cell.angle_gamma   90.00
#
_symmetry.space_group_name_H-M   'P 1'
#
loop_
_entity.id
_entity.type
_entity.pdbx_description
1 polymer ?
#
loop_
_entity_poly.entity_id
_entity_poly.type
_entity_poly.pdbx_seq_one_letter_code
_entity_poly.pdbx_strand_id
1 'polypeptide(L)'
;MRVLSVVGRTVWAAVVLALVAAVVVLAGRVPADSAAPRAAAPVEVPPAPSVLVCPGPLRLATEQDGTDADYDPAFDPSPVDATSLLGAVTSRRGDEQPAPAAGTRLGDGAAALAVAPAVEGGVAGASGVQGPVVLRAEPTGDAPPWLAGALAWRAGTGDLRGLAAASCQRPAPRTWLVGGSTALGASARLVL
;
A
#
# COMPACT_ATOMS: atom_id res chain seq x y z
N MET A 1 -28.60 -30.85 78.51
CA MET A 1 -27.81 -31.40 77.38
C MET A 1 -27.93 -30.56 76.10
N ARG A 2 -29.13 -30.12 75.65
CA ARG A 2 -29.29 -29.29 74.44
C ARG A 2 -28.54 -27.94 74.47
N VAL A 3 -28.51 -27.25 75.61
CA VAL A 3 -27.81 -25.95 75.76
C VAL A 3 -26.30 -26.10 75.57
N LEU A 4 -25.69 -27.17 76.11
CA LEU A 4 -24.26 -27.45 75.94
C LEU A 4 -23.89 -27.73 74.46
N SER A 5 -24.75 -28.45 73.73
CA SER A 5 -24.55 -28.71 72.29
C SER A 5 -24.75 -27.48 71.41
N VAL A 6 -25.62 -26.54 71.81
CA VAL A 6 -25.81 -25.27 71.09
C VAL A 6 -24.60 -24.35 71.30
N VAL A 7 -24.11 -24.24 72.55
CA VAL A 7 -22.90 -23.46 72.88
C VAL A 7 -21.66 -24.02 72.18
N GLY A 8 -21.50 -25.35 72.14
CA GLY A 8 -20.39 -25.97 71.40
C GLY A 8 -20.43 -25.66 69.89
N ARG A 9 -21.62 -25.65 69.27
CA ARG A 9 -21.79 -25.34 67.85
C ARG A 9 -21.56 -23.86 67.53
N THR A 10 -21.98 -22.95 68.39
CA THR A 10 -21.75 -21.51 68.19
C THR A 10 -20.28 -21.15 68.37
N VAL A 11 -19.60 -21.74 69.36
CA VAL A 11 -18.15 -21.56 69.55
C VAL A 11 -17.39 -22.10 68.34
N TRP A 12 -17.74 -23.28 67.84
CA TRP A 12 -17.08 -23.85 66.66
C TRP A 12 -17.32 -22.99 65.40
N ALA A 13 -18.55 -22.51 65.18
CA ALA A 13 -18.85 -21.61 64.07
C ALA A 13 -18.04 -20.30 64.14
N ALA A 14 -17.90 -19.73 65.34
CA ALA A 14 -17.08 -18.53 65.56
C ALA A 14 -15.59 -18.79 65.27
N VAL A 15 -15.06 -19.94 65.69
CA VAL A 15 -13.67 -20.34 65.42
C VAL A 15 -13.44 -20.52 63.91
N VAL A 16 -14.35 -21.17 63.20
CA VAL A 16 -14.24 -21.35 61.75
C VAL A 16 -14.29 -20.00 61.02
N LEU A 17 -15.21 -19.12 61.40
CA LEU A 17 -15.29 -17.78 60.82
C LEU A 17 -14.02 -16.95 61.08
N ALA A 18 -13.48 -17.02 62.30
CA ALA A 18 -12.23 -16.35 62.65
C ALA A 18 -11.04 -16.87 61.83
N LEU A 19 -10.94 -18.18 61.62
CA LEU A 19 -9.91 -18.79 60.79
C LEU A 19 -10.02 -18.38 59.32
N VAL A 20 -11.23 -18.39 58.75
CA VAL A 20 -11.45 -17.97 57.36
C VAL A 20 -11.08 -16.49 57.20
N ALA A 21 -11.54 -15.62 58.12
CA ALA A 21 -11.18 -14.21 58.12
C ALA A 21 -9.66 -14.00 58.23
N ALA A 22 -8.98 -14.75 59.10
CA ALA A 22 -7.53 -14.70 59.24
C ALA A 22 -6.80 -15.09 57.95
N VAL A 23 -7.26 -16.13 57.26
CA VAL A 23 -6.69 -16.55 55.96
C VAL A 23 -6.85 -15.47 54.90
N VAL A 24 -8.04 -14.84 54.79
CA VAL A 24 -8.26 -13.76 53.81
C VAL A 24 -7.39 -12.55 54.11
N VAL A 25 -7.27 -12.16 55.39
CA VAL A 25 -6.42 -11.05 55.81
C VAL A 25 -4.94 -11.36 55.55
N LEU A 26 -4.47 -12.58 55.84
CA LEU A 26 -3.09 -12.98 55.55
C LEU A 26 -2.83 -13.03 54.05
N ALA A 27 -3.76 -13.56 53.24
CA ALA A 27 -3.60 -13.62 51.78
C ALA A 27 -3.46 -12.23 51.17
N GLY A 28 -4.21 -11.23 51.65
CA GLY A 28 -4.08 -9.84 51.20
C GLY A 28 -2.79 -9.14 51.66
N ARG A 29 -2.03 -9.76 52.58
CA ARG A 29 -0.72 -9.27 53.06
C ARG A 29 0.45 -9.93 52.34
N VAL A 30 0.23 -11.03 51.62
CA VAL A 30 1.24 -11.66 50.77
C VAL A 30 1.34 -10.81 49.50
N PRO A 31 2.49 -10.18 49.21
CA PRO A 31 2.68 -9.48 47.95
C PRO A 31 2.47 -10.47 46.81
N ALA A 32 1.60 -10.14 45.87
CA ALA A 32 1.50 -10.92 44.65
C ALA A 32 2.85 -10.79 43.92
N ASP A 33 3.48 -11.92 43.57
CA ASP A 33 4.58 -11.94 42.63
C ASP A 33 4.07 -11.39 41.31
N SER A 34 4.29 -10.09 41.10
CA SER A 34 3.99 -9.44 39.84
C SER A 34 4.98 -10.02 38.85
N ALA A 35 4.50 -10.91 37.97
CA ALA A 35 5.32 -11.41 36.88
C ALA A 35 5.90 -10.19 36.16
N ALA A 36 7.22 -9.99 36.29
CA ALA A 36 7.87 -8.84 35.68
C ALA A 36 7.55 -8.89 34.18
N PRO A 37 7.07 -7.79 33.57
CA PRO A 37 6.82 -7.78 32.13
C PRO A 37 8.12 -8.15 31.43
N ARG A 38 8.13 -9.33 30.81
CA ARG A 38 9.27 -9.80 30.04
C ARG A 38 9.31 -8.93 28.79
N ALA A 39 10.33 -8.08 28.68
CA ALA A 39 10.50 -7.25 27.50
C ALA A 39 10.51 -8.17 26.26
N ALA A 40 9.68 -7.83 25.27
CA ALA A 40 9.73 -8.50 23.98
C ALA A 40 11.14 -8.32 23.40
N ALA A 41 11.73 -9.40 22.88
CA ALA A 41 12.98 -9.28 22.16
C ALA A 41 12.74 -8.42 20.91
N PRO A 42 13.52 -7.34 20.68
CA PRO A 42 13.40 -6.58 19.46
C PRO A 42 13.79 -7.47 18.27
N VAL A 43 12.96 -7.46 17.22
CA VAL A 43 13.28 -8.08 15.93
C VAL A 43 13.52 -6.95 14.95
N GLU A 44 14.71 -6.93 14.37
CA GLU A 44 15.09 -5.96 13.36
C GLU A 44 14.37 -6.30 12.05
N VAL A 45 13.59 -5.36 11.52
CA VAL A 45 12.84 -5.52 10.28
C VAL A 45 13.50 -4.59 9.25
N PRO A 46 14.05 -5.14 8.15
CA PRO A 46 14.67 -4.30 7.13
C PRO A 46 13.63 -3.40 6.47
N PRO A 47 14.03 -2.20 6.04
CA PRO A 47 13.12 -1.29 5.35
C PRO A 47 12.59 -1.93 4.06
N ALA A 48 11.32 -1.65 3.76
CA ALA A 48 10.68 -2.16 2.56
C ALA A 48 11.03 -1.29 1.33
N PRO A 49 11.15 -1.89 0.14
CA PRO A 49 11.28 -1.15 -1.10
C PRO A 49 10.00 -0.38 -1.42
N SER A 50 10.14 0.74 -2.15
CA SER A 50 9.00 1.48 -2.67
C SER A 50 8.64 0.99 -4.06
N VAL A 51 7.37 0.65 -4.26
CA VAL A 51 6.85 0.11 -5.53
C VAL A 51 5.68 0.97 -6.00
N LEU A 52 5.72 1.37 -7.27
CA LEU A 52 4.62 2.06 -7.96
C LEU A 52 4.30 1.34 -9.28
N VAL A 53 3.04 1.38 -9.68
CA VAL A 53 2.55 0.84 -10.95
C VAL A 53 2.08 2.01 -11.81
N CYS A 54 2.75 2.20 -12.93
CA CYS A 54 2.36 3.13 -13.97
C CYS A 54 1.39 2.44 -14.94
N PRO A 55 0.29 3.08 -15.33
CA PRO A 55 -0.66 2.50 -16.28
C PRO A 55 0.02 2.23 -17.63
N GLY A 56 -0.61 1.40 -18.47
CA GLY A 56 -0.13 1.20 -19.83
C GLY A 56 -0.70 2.24 -20.80
N PRO A 57 -0.61 1.97 -22.11
CA PRO A 57 -1.81 1.92 -22.91
C PRO A 57 -2.98 2.87 -22.66
N LEU A 58 -3.12 4.05 -23.26
CA LEU A 58 -4.50 4.44 -23.58
C LEU A 58 -4.99 3.45 -24.64
N ARG A 59 -6.06 2.73 -24.31
CA ARG A 59 -6.71 1.80 -25.22
C ARG A 59 -8.18 2.17 -25.31
N LEU A 60 -8.78 1.91 -26.46
CA LEU A 60 -10.22 2.00 -26.57
C LEU A 60 -10.82 0.77 -25.89
N ALA A 61 -11.95 0.94 -25.20
CA ALA A 61 -12.66 -0.19 -24.58
C ALA A 61 -13.05 -1.27 -25.63
N THR A 62 -13.15 -0.87 -26.90
CA THR A 62 -13.43 -1.73 -28.06
C THR A 62 -12.19 -2.40 -28.64
N GLU A 63 -10.97 -2.02 -28.23
CA GLU A 63 -9.72 -2.65 -28.66
C GLU A 63 -9.36 -3.92 -27.89
N GLN A 64 -10.23 -4.41 -27.01
CA GLN A 64 -9.93 -5.60 -26.23
C GLN A 64 -9.86 -6.84 -27.13
N ASP A 65 -8.78 -7.61 -27.02
CA ASP A 65 -8.54 -8.81 -27.83
C ASP A 65 -9.75 -9.77 -27.72
N GLY A 66 -10.48 -9.89 -28.82
CA GLY A 66 -11.63 -10.77 -28.94
C GLY A 66 -12.98 -10.04 -28.82
N THR A 67 -13.63 -9.85 -29.98
CA THR A 67 -15.09 -9.89 -30.20
C THR A 67 -15.95 -8.62 -30.30
N ASP A 68 -15.46 -7.39 -30.54
CA ASP A 68 -16.44 -6.33 -30.84
C ASP A 68 -15.99 -5.27 -31.87
N ALA A 69 -16.40 -5.51 -33.12
CA ALA A 69 -16.28 -4.71 -34.34
C ALA A 69 -14.94 -4.77 -35.10
N ASP A 70 -14.95 -5.46 -36.26
CA ASP A 70 -14.02 -5.17 -37.35
C ASP A 70 -14.29 -3.73 -37.82
N TYR A 71 -13.42 -2.80 -37.43
CA TYR A 71 -13.44 -1.46 -37.99
C TYR A 71 -12.84 -1.51 -39.39
N ASP A 72 -13.53 -0.88 -40.35
CA ASP A 72 -12.90 -0.54 -41.62
C ASP A 72 -11.61 0.24 -41.32
N PRO A 73 -10.44 -0.16 -41.85
CA PRO A 73 -9.17 0.55 -41.64
C PRO A 73 -9.23 2.05 -41.96
N ALA A 74 -10.15 2.47 -42.83
CA ALA A 74 -10.40 3.89 -43.11
C ALA A 74 -11.02 4.66 -41.93
N PHE A 75 -11.61 3.95 -40.97
CA PHE A 75 -12.29 4.47 -39.78
C PHE A 75 -11.72 3.90 -38.48
N ASP A 76 -10.51 3.33 -38.51
CA ASP A 76 -9.85 2.83 -37.31
C ASP A 76 -9.72 3.96 -36.27
N PRO A 77 -10.39 3.83 -35.10
CA PRO A 77 -10.37 4.86 -34.07
C PRO A 77 -9.04 4.88 -33.29
N SER A 78 -8.16 3.90 -33.50
CA SER A 78 -6.87 3.79 -32.83
C SER A 78 -5.89 4.88 -33.31
N PRO A 79 -5.19 5.59 -32.40
CA PRO A 79 -4.24 6.60 -32.82
C PRO A 79 -2.92 5.98 -33.29
N VAL A 80 -2.64 6.10 -34.58
CA VAL A 80 -1.36 5.67 -35.19
C VAL A 80 -0.17 6.57 -34.79
N ASP A 81 -0.44 7.77 -34.28
CA ASP A 81 0.56 8.76 -33.88
C ASP A 81 0.73 8.89 -32.35
N ALA A 82 0.18 7.93 -31.59
CA ALA A 82 0.27 7.93 -30.14
C ALA A 82 1.74 7.86 -29.68
N THR A 83 2.11 8.79 -28.80
CA THR A 83 3.41 8.82 -28.13
C THR A 83 3.21 8.79 -26.62
N SER A 84 4.11 8.10 -25.92
CA SER A 84 4.13 8.03 -24.46
C SER A 84 5.45 8.53 -23.89
N LEU A 85 5.38 9.11 -22.69
CA LEU A 85 6.52 9.56 -21.90
C LEU A 85 6.33 9.13 -20.45
N LEU A 86 7.17 8.22 -19.98
CA LEU A 86 7.31 7.84 -18.58
C LEU A 86 8.35 8.73 -17.92
N GLY A 87 8.04 9.27 -16.75
CA GLY A 87 8.98 9.94 -15.87
C GLY A 87 8.98 9.32 -14.48
N ALA A 88 10.16 9.20 -13.88
CA ALA A 88 10.31 8.77 -12.50
C ALA A 88 11.32 9.66 -11.78
N VAL A 89 11.07 9.87 -10.48
CA VAL A 89 11.89 10.68 -9.59
C VAL A 89 12.11 9.93 -8.29
N THR A 90 13.36 9.89 -7.83
CA THR A 90 13.71 9.56 -6.45
C THR A 90 14.24 10.79 -5.75
N SER A 91 14.06 10.87 -4.43
CA SER A 91 14.51 12.02 -3.65
C SER A 91 15.21 11.58 -2.39
N ARG A 92 16.13 12.42 -1.92
CA ARG A 92 16.84 12.26 -0.65
C ARG A 92 15.85 12.23 0.52
N ARG A 93 16.14 11.43 1.55
CA ARG A 93 15.37 11.40 2.80
C ARG A 93 16.28 11.68 3.98
N GLY A 94 16.18 12.89 4.55
CA GLY A 94 17.10 13.33 5.59
C GLY A 94 18.54 13.26 5.09
N ASP A 95 19.39 12.54 5.82
CA ASP A 95 20.81 12.39 5.47
C ASP A 95 21.11 11.23 4.51
N GLU A 96 20.14 10.34 4.25
CA GLU A 96 20.32 9.15 3.38
C GLU A 96 20.44 9.54 1.91
N GLN A 97 21.34 8.92 1.14
CA GLN A 97 21.41 9.14 -0.31
C GLN A 97 20.11 8.74 -1.02
N PRO A 98 19.70 9.43 -2.09
CA PRO A 98 18.57 9.01 -2.91
C PRO A 98 18.77 7.57 -3.41
N ALA A 99 17.72 6.77 -3.32
CA ALA A 99 17.77 5.40 -3.80
C ALA A 99 17.86 5.35 -5.34
N PRO A 100 18.61 4.38 -5.90
CA PRO A 100 18.43 3.99 -7.29
C PRO A 100 17.02 3.39 -7.47
N ALA A 101 16.44 3.61 -8.65
CA ALA A 101 15.18 2.97 -9.02
C ALA A 101 15.25 2.38 -10.43
N ALA A 102 14.42 1.38 -10.68
CA ALA A 102 14.27 0.76 -11.98
C ALA A 102 12.79 0.61 -12.34
N GLY A 103 12.48 0.73 -13.62
CA GLY A 103 11.18 0.44 -14.20
C GLY A 103 11.23 -0.82 -15.05
N THR A 104 10.34 -1.76 -14.79
CA THR A 104 10.17 -2.98 -15.60
C THR A 104 8.76 -3.06 -16.17
N ARG A 105 8.63 -3.48 -17.43
CA ARG A 105 7.34 -3.65 -18.07
C ARG A 105 6.62 -4.86 -17.49
N LEU A 106 5.34 -4.69 -17.14
CA LEU A 106 4.49 -5.75 -16.66
C LEU A 106 4.10 -6.67 -17.83
N GLY A 107 4.36 -7.97 -17.70
CA GLY A 107 4.10 -8.98 -18.73
C GLY A 107 5.37 -9.70 -19.18
N ASP A 108 6.34 -8.97 -19.72
CA ASP A 108 7.60 -9.54 -20.25
C ASP A 108 8.83 -9.25 -19.38
N GLY A 109 8.71 -8.39 -18.36
CA GLY A 109 9.80 -8.02 -17.47
C GLY A 109 10.90 -7.17 -18.11
N ALA A 110 10.69 -6.66 -19.32
CA ALA A 110 11.69 -5.86 -20.02
C ALA A 110 12.01 -4.57 -19.26
N ALA A 111 13.29 -4.20 -19.21
CA ALA A 111 13.72 -2.93 -18.63
C ALA A 111 13.12 -1.76 -19.43
N ALA A 112 12.40 -0.88 -18.74
CA ALA A 112 11.75 0.29 -19.32
C ALA A 112 12.43 1.60 -18.93
N LEU A 113 13.03 1.66 -17.73
CA LEU A 113 13.65 2.87 -17.21
C LEU A 113 14.68 2.52 -16.13
N ALA A 114 15.74 3.33 -16.00
CA ALA A 114 16.64 3.30 -14.86
C ALA A 114 16.84 4.73 -14.33
N VAL A 115 16.63 4.92 -13.03
CA VAL A 115 16.84 6.18 -12.32
C VAL A 115 18.15 6.06 -11.55
N ALA A 116 19.16 6.76 -12.05
CA ALA A 116 20.43 6.90 -11.34
C ALA A 116 20.27 7.89 -10.18
N PRO A 117 20.80 7.59 -8.99
CA PRO A 117 20.79 8.53 -7.88
C PRO A 117 21.73 9.71 -8.16
N ALA A 118 21.31 10.93 -7.79
CA ALA A 118 22.17 12.11 -7.73
C ALA A 118 22.19 12.69 -6.31
N VAL A 119 22.72 13.91 -6.13
CA VAL A 119 22.92 14.50 -4.78
C VAL A 119 21.60 14.69 -4.02
N GLU A 120 20.62 15.35 -4.66
CA GLU A 120 19.32 15.66 -4.03
C GLU A 120 18.21 14.67 -4.44
N GLY A 121 18.38 14.00 -5.57
CA GLY A 121 17.39 13.10 -6.13
C GLY A 121 17.81 12.60 -7.51
N GLY A 122 17.25 11.46 -7.93
CA GLY A 122 17.41 10.94 -9.29
C GLY A 122 16.19 11.29 -10.14
N VAL A 123 16.39 11.60 -11.41
CA VAL A 123 15.31 11.77 -12.40
C VAL A 123 15.65 10.98 -13.65
N ALA A 124 14.68 10.25 -14.19
CA ALA A 124 14.83 9.64 -15.49
C ALA A 124 13.50 9.66 -16.25
N GLY A 125 13.59 9.61 -17.58
CA GLY A 125 12.43 9.44 -18.45
C GLY A 125 12.69 8.46 -19.58
N ALA A 126 11.61 7.84 -20.07
CA ALA A 126 11.61 6.94 -21.21
C ALA A 126 10.42 7.27 -22.13
N SER A 127 10.66 7.30 -23.43
CA SER A 127 9.63 7.48 -24.44
C SER A 127 9.21 6.15 -25.06
N GLY A 128 8.01 6.10 -25.65
CA GLY A 128 7.55 4.92 -26.39
C GLY A 128 7.36 3.69 -25.51
N VAL A 129 6.94 3.88 -24.26
CA VAL A 129 6.60 2.80 -23.34
C VAL A 129 5.28 2.16 -23.80
N GLN A 130 5.35 0.90 -24.24
CA GLN A 130 4.24 0.15 -24.85
C GLN A 130 3.55 -0.84 -23.88
N GLY A 131 3.40 -0.48 -22.61
CA GLY A 131 2.76 -1.36 -21.62
C GLY A 131 2.79 -0.75 -20.22
N PRO A 132 2.05 -1.34 -19.26
CA PRO A 132 2.16 -0.96 -17.86
C PRO A 132 3.59 -1.19 -17.34
N VAL A 133 4.07 -0.31 -16.46
CA VAL A 133 5.44 -0.38 -15.91
C VAL A 133 5.39 -0.39 -14.38
N VAL A 134 6.17 -1.28 -13.77
CA VAL A 134 6.40 -1.30 -12.33
C VAL A 134 7.69 -0.56 -12.03
N LEU A 135 7.60 0.56 -11.32
CA LEU A 135 8.75 1.26 -10.76
C LEU A 135 9.07 0.69 -9.39
N ARG A 136 10.34 0.38 -9.13
CA ARG A 136 10.84 -0.11 -7.85
C ARG A 136 12.10 0.65 -7.44
N ALA A 137 12.14 1.11 -6.21
CA ALA A 137 13.33 1.67 -5.58
C ALA A 137 13.71 0.82 -4.36
N GLU A 138 14.98 0.43 -4.27
CA GLU A 138 15.51 -0.30 -3.12
C GLU A 138 15.93 0.67 -2.00
N PRO A 139 15.75 0.33 -0.72
CA PRO A 139 16.28 1.13 0.37
C PRO A 139 17.82 1.19 0.31
N THR A 140 18.38 2.36 0.60
CA THR A 140 19.84 2.60 0.73
C THR A 140 20.29 2.78 2.18
N GLY A 141 19.34 2.88 3.12
CA GLY A 141 19.55 3.09 4.55
C GLY A 141 18.47 2.38 5.37
N ASP A 142 18.03 2.99 6.46
CA ASP A 142 17.10 2.40 7.43
C ASP A 142 15.63 2.80 7.16
N ALA A 143 15.38 3.61 6.14
CA ALA A 143 14.04 4.04 5.74
C ALA A 143 13.65 3.59 4.32
N PRO A 144 12.34 3.37 4.06
CA PRO A 144 11.84 3.17 2.71
C PRO A 144 12.15 4.38 1.80
N PRO A 145 12.55 4.16 0.54
CA PRO A 145 12.94 5.23 -0.35
C PRO A 145 11.75 6.08 -0.82
N TRP A 146 11.99 7.35 -1.11
CA TRP A 146 11.00 8.21 -1.77
C TRP A 146 11.08 8.03 -3.27
N LEU A 147 9.96 7.63 -3.87
CA LEU A 147 9.80 7.37 -5.29
C LEU A 147 8.46 7.96 -5.75
N ALA A 148 8.50 8.67 -6.88
CA ALA A 148 7.33 9.16 -7.60
C ALA A 148 7.49 8.86 -9.08
N GLY A 149 6.38 8.73 -9.80
CA GLY A 149 6.40 8.58 -11.24
C GLY A 149 5.09 9.01 -11.87
N ALA A 150 5.14 9.33 -13.16
CA ALA A 150 3.98 9.64 -13.95
C ALA A 150 4.20 9.19 -15.40
N LEU A 151 3.09 8.86 -16.07
CA LEU A 151 3.07 8.52 -17.47
C LEU A 151 2.15 9.50 -18.19
N ALA A 152 2.65 10.07 -19.28
CA ALA A 152 1.89 10.96 -20.15
C ALA A 152 1.77 10.37 -21.56
N TRP A 153 0.63 10.63 -22.19
CA TRP A 153 0.21 10.09 -23.47
C TRP A 153 -0.26 11.25 -24.33
N ARG A 154 0.14 11.24 -25.59
CA ARG A 154 -0.31 12.22 -26.58
C ARG A 154 -0.65 11.52 -27.88
N ALA A 155 -1.86 11.78 -28.39
CA ALA A 155 -2.30 11.39 -29.71
C ALA A 155 -2.75 12.64 -30.48
N GLY A 156 -2.37 12.76 -31.74
CA GLY A 156 -2.79 13.85 -32.62
C GLY A 156 -3.99 13.49 -33.49
N THR A 157 -4.27 12.19 -33.66
CA THR A 157 -5.40 11.67 -34.44
C THR A 157 -6.22 10.63 -33.64
N GLY A 158 -7.27 10.09 -34.26
CA GLY A 158 -8.14 9.07 -33.66
C GLY A 158 -9.07 9.59 -32.56
N ASP A 159 -9.85 8.68 -31.98
CA ASP A 159 -10.84 8.99 -30.94
C ASP A 159 -10.20 9.32 -29.58
N LEU A 160 -8.93 8.95 -29.41
CA LEU A 160 -8.12 9.27 -28.23
C LEU A 160 -7.24 10.52 -28.43
N ARG A 161 -7.48 11.31 -29.48
CA ARG A 161 -6.75 12.56 -29.73
C ARG A 161 -6.76 13.45 -28.49
N GLY A 162 -5.57 13.88 -28.08
CA GLY A 162 -5.40 14.77 -26.94
C GLY A 162 -4.18 14.42 -26.12
N LEU A 163 -4.21 14.83 -24.85
CA LEU A 163 -3.22 14.50 -23.84
C LEU A 163 -3.92 13.87 -22.65
N ALA A 164 -3.40 12.73 -22.20
CA ALA A 164 -3.77 12.15 -20.91
C ALA A 164 -2.50 11.93 -20.09
N ALA A 165 -2.61 12.08 -18.78
CA ALA A 165 -1.52 11.79 -17.87
C ALA A 165 -2.07 11.18 -16.58
N ALA A 166 -1.30 10.26 -16.01
CA ALA A 166 -1.61 9.62 -14.75
C ALA A 166 -0.34 9.47 -13.91
N SER A 167 -0.45 9.73 -12.61
CA SER A 167 0.59 9.37 -11.66
C SER A 167 0.61 7.87 -11.45
N CYS A 168 1.82 7.30 -11.31
CA CYS A 168 1.99 5.91 -10.95
C CYS A 168 1.47 5.69 -9.52
N GLN A 169 0.68 4.63 -9.33
CA GLN A 169 -0.04 4.38 -8.09
C GLN A 169 0.65 3.30 -7.26
N ARG A 170 0.47 3.32 -5.94
CA ARG A 170 0.90 2.18 -5.12
C ARG A 170 0.05 0.95 -5.45
N PRO A 171 0.63 -0.26 -5.50
CA PRO A 171 -0.14 -1.49 -5.63
C PRO A 171 -1.18 -1.57 -4.51
N ALA A 172 -2.45 -1.79 -4.87
CA ALA A 172 -3.54 -1.93 -3.92
C ALA A 172 -4.38 -3.16 -4.28
N PRO A 173 -4.77 -4.00 -3.30
CA PRO A 173 -5.61 -5.16 -3.55
C PRO A 173 -7.07 -4.78 -3.86
N ARG A 174 -7.46 -3.52 -3.67
CA ARG A 174 -8.80 -2.99 -3.91
C ARG A 174 -8.73 -1.52 -4.28
N THR A 175 -9.39 -1.17 -5.38
CA THR A 175 -9.51 0.20 -5.88
C THR A 175 -10.98 0.47 -6.14
N TRP A 176 -11.47 1.61 -5.64
CA TRP A 176 -12.84 2.06 -5.90
C TRP A 176 -12.78 3.20 -6.91
N LEU A 177 -13.41 3.01 -8.06
CA LEU A 177 -13.60 4.05 -9.05
C LEU A 177 -14.95 4.69 -8.79
N VAL A 178 -14.93 5.95 -8.35
CA VAL A 178 -16.16 6.73 -8.15
C VAL A 178 -16.35 7.59 -9.40
N GLY A 179 -17.33 7.23 -10.22
CA GLY A 179 -17.74 8.07 -11.35
C GLY A 179 -18.38 9.36 -10.84
N GLY A 180 -17.83 10.51 -11.21
CA GLY A 180 -18.49 11.80 -11.02
C GLY A 180 -19.54 12.02 -12.11
N SER A 181 -20.70 12.58 -11.77
CA SER A 181 -21.66 13.07 -12.77
C SER A 181 -21.11 14.35 -13.41
N THR A 182 -21.03 14.41 -14.73
CA THR A 182 -20.77 15.66 -15.42
C THR A 182 -22.06 16.45 -15.63
N ALA A 183 -21.98 17.78 -15.49
CA ALA A 183 -23.06 18.68 -15.89
C ALA A 183 -23.24 18.66 -17.43
N LEU A 184 -24.42 19.08 -17.90
CA LEU A 184 -24.71 19.25 -19.32
C LEU A 184 -23.57 20.05 -20.01
N GLY A 185 -22.90 19.43 -20.98
CA GLY A 185 -21.80 20.05 -21.74
C GLY A 185 -20.38 19.57 -21.36
N ALA A 186 -20.22 18.71 -20.34
CA ALA A 186 -18.94 18.05 -20.03
C ALA A 186 -19.06 16.52 -20.18
N SER A 187 -18.08 15.89 -20.83
CA SER A 187 -17.95 14.44 -20.92
C SER A 187 -16.73 13.99 -20.11
N ALA A 188 -16.95 13.29 -19.00
CA ALA A 188 -15.88 12.54 -18.33
C ALA A 188 -15.96 11.11 -18.84
N ARG A 189 -15.01 10.73 -19.71
CA ARG A 189 -14.86 9.34 -20.14
C ARG A 189 -13.89 8.66 -19.19
N LEU A 190 -14.39 7.70 -18.41
CA LEU A 190 -13.54 6.74 -17.73
C LEU A 190 -13.06 5.73 -18.78
N VAL A 191 -11.75 5.66 -19.00
CA VAL A 191 -11.11 4.66 -19.86
C VAL A 191 -10.33 3.72 -18.95
N LEU A 192 -10.65 2.43 -19.01
CA LEU A 192 -9.95 1.33 -18.34
C LEU A 192 -9.09 0.59 -19.34
#